data_AF-A0A521TL32-F1
#
_entry.id   AF-A0A521TL32-F1
#
_cell.length_a   1.000
_cell.length_b   1.000
_cell.length_c   1.000
_cell.angle_alpha   90.00
_cell.angle_beta   90.00
_cell.angle_gamma   90.00
#
_symmetry.space_group_name_H-M   'P 1'
#
loop_
_entity.id
_entity.type
_entity.pdbx_description
1 polymer ?
#
loop_
_entity_poly.entity_id
_entity_poly.type
_entity_poly.pdbx_seq_one_letter_code
_entity_poly.pdbx_strand_id
1 'polypeptide(L)'
;ALASAGSSALNHYYDKDIDPKMTRTSTRPIPSGRMKSSHVLIYGLVVSCVSVIYGYFALNAVSAFFIALGIFSYVVIYTVWLKRLNTSNIVIGGIAGSAAAWAGWSAATGSMDLLGFLVGFLVFVWTPSHFWCLAMKIKDEYAQAKIPMLPVVIGMQRTSKYILGNTLILLPYSLMLSAFGMGIVYTVIAAVSGGLMLSYHYKLTKNPTSEFAWKAYKVTAPYLTIIFVAVALDAAFHFPLF
;
A
#
# COMPACT_ATOMS: atom_id res chain seq x y z
N ALA A 1 -4.75 -9.08 -10.88
CA ALA A 1 -3.48 -9.07 -11.65
C ALA A 1 -3.49 -8.09 -12.81
N LEU A 2 -4.44 -8.17 -13.75
CA LEU A 2 -4.54 -7.25 -14.90
C LEU A 2 -4.50 -5.77 -14.49
N ALA A 3 -5.37 -5.35 -13.55
CA ALA A 3 -5.41 -3.98 -13.05
C ALA A 3 -4.04 -3.47 -12.56
N SER A 4 -3.37 -4.24 -11.70
CA SER A 4 -2.03 -3.92 -11.18
C SER A 4 -0.99 -3.81 -12.30
N ALA A 5 -1.03 -4.70 -13.29
CA ALA A 5 -0.12 -4.68 -14.43
C ALA A 5 -0.35 -3.43 -15.32
N GLY A 6 -1.61 -3.11 -15.62
CA GLY A 6 -1.99 -1.91 -16.38
C GLY A 6 -1.58 -0.63 -15.66
N SER A 7 -1.93 -0.50 -14.38
CA SER A 7 -1.53 0.63 -13.52
C SER A 7 -0.01 0.77 -13.38
N SER A 8 0.73 -0.33 -13.24
CA SER A 8 2.19 -0.30 -13.18
C SER A 8 2.82 0.15 -14.51
N ALA A 9 2.25 -0.26 -15.65
CA ALA A 9 2.70 0.19 -16.96
C ALA A 9 2.47 1.70 -17.15
N LEU A 10 1.30 2.21 -16.73
CA LEU A 10 1.00 3.64 -16.74
C LEU A 10 1.94 4.42 -15.81
N ASN A 11 2.27 3.86 -14.65
CA ASN A 11 3.27 4.44 -13.76
C ASN A 11 4.67 4.50 -14.40
N HIS A 12 5.13 3.41 -15.03
CA HIS A 12 6.41 3.40 -15.75
C HIS A 12 6.43 4.41 -16.90
N TYR A 13 5.32 4.55 -17.62
CA TYR A 13 5.20 5.54 -18.69
C TYR A 13 5.33 6.97 -18.16
N TYR A 14 4.65 7.29 -17.05
CA TYR A 14 4.68 8.61 -16.47
C TYR A 14 6.03 8.95 -15.82
N ASP A 15 6.70 7.96 -15.22
CA ASP A 15 7.97 8.12 -14.51
C ASP A 15 9.23 7.97 -15.38
N LYS A 16 9.07 7.89 -16.71
CA LYS A 16 10.17 7.69 -17.66
C LYS A 16 11.31 8.71 -17.56
N ASP A 17 11.05 9.91 -17.06
CA ASP A 17 12.03 11.00 -16.90
C ASP A 17 12.79 10.97 -15.56
N ILE A 18 12.22 10.31 -14.54
CA ILE A 18 12.84 10.17 -13.22
C ILE A 18 13.48 8.79 -13.01
N ASP A 19 12.97 7.76 -13.69
CA ASP A 19 13.46 6.39 -13.54
C ASP A 19 14.96 6.22 -13.88
N PRO A 20 15.53 6.90 -14.89
CA PRO A 20 16.98 6.83 -15.15
C PRO A 20 17.85 7.37 -14.01
N LYS A 21 17.28 8.18 -13.10
CA LYS A 21 18.00 8.82 -11.98
C LYS A 21 18.03 7.97 -10.72
N MET A 22 17.37 6.82 -10.71
CA MET A 22 17.26 5.94 -9.56
C MET A 22 17.87 4.57 -9.90
N THR A 23 18.81 4.09 -9.08
CA THR A 23 19.50 2.81 -9.30
C THR A 23 18.51 1.65 -9.42
N ARG A 24 17.43 1.68 -8.63
CA ARG A 24 16.41 0.63 -8.64
C ARG A 24 15.58 0.58 -9.92
N THR A 25 15.38 1.71 -10.60
CA THR A 25 14.43 1.82 -11.73
C THR A 25 15.08 2.13 -13.07
N SER A 26 16.38 2.41 -13.10
CA SER A 26 17.16 2.63 -14.32
C SER A 26 17.19 1.43 -15.27
N THR A 27 16.90 0.23 -14.79
CA THR A 27 16.84 -1.00 -15.59
C THR A 27 15.43 -1.35 -16.09
N ARG A 28 14.42 -0.52 -15.78
CA ARG A 28 13.04 -0.74 -16.25
C ARG A 28 12.95 -0.72 -17.78
N PRO A 29 11.91 -1.32 -18.38
CA PRO A 29 11.83 -1.49 -19.83
C PRO A 29 11.93 -0.20 -20.67
N ILE A 30 11.43 0.93 -20.18
CA ILE A 30 11.51 2.23 -20.88
C ILE A 30 12.92 2.83 -20.78
N PRO A 31 13.49 3.08 -19.58
CA PRO A 31 14.87 3.58 -19.45
C PRO A 31 15.94 2.72 -20.12
N SER A 32 15.78 1.39 -20.09
CA SER A 32 16.72 0.45 -20.72
C SER A 32 16.56 0.31 -22.24
N GLY A 33 15.61 1.02 -22.86
CA GLY A 33 15.37 0.98 -24.31
C GLY A 33 14.71 -0.32 -24.82
N ARG A 34 14.38 -1.27 -23.92
CA ARG A 34 13.75 -2.55 -24.29
C ARG A 34 12.34 -2.40 -24.85
N MET A 35 11.63 -1.32 -24.48
CA MET A 35 10.29 -1.01 -25.01
C MET A 35 10.11 0.49 -25.27
N LYS A 36 9.49 0.83 -26.41
CA LYS A 36 9.09 2.22 -26.71
C LYS A 36 8.00 2.67 -25.73
N SER A 37 8.09 3.91 -25.25
CA SER A 37 7.14 4.45 -24.26
C SER A 37 5.67 4.43 -24.73
N SER A 38 5.43 4.64 -26.03
CA SER A 38 4.08 4.58 -26.61
C SER A 38 3.42 3.21 -26.46
N HIS A 39 4.19 2.13 -26.60
CA HIS A 39 3.67 0.76 -26.47
C HIS A 39 3.30 0.46 -25.02
N VAL A 40 4.10 0.94 -24.06
CA VAL A 40 3.81 0.80 -22.63
C VAL A 40 2.57 1.59 -22.23
N LEU A 41 2.37 2.80 -22.79
CA LEU A 41 1.15 3.59 -22.57
C LEU A 41 -0.09 2.85 -23.09
N ILE A 42 -0.06 2.40 -24.34
CA ILE A 42 -1.19 1.69 -24.97
C ILE A 42 -1.51 0.41 -24.18
N TYR A 43 -0.49 -0.39 -23.84
CA TYR A 43 -0.66 -1.58 -23.00
C TYR A 43 -1.30 -1.23 -21.66
N GLY A 44 -0.78 -0.21 -20.98
CA GLY A 44 -1.29 0.24 -19.69
C GLY A 44 -2.77 0.64 -19.74
N LEU A 45 -3.18 1.41 -20.75
CA LEU A 45 -4.56 1.83 -20.94
C LEU A 45 -5.47 0.63 -21.26
N VAL A 46 -5.10 -0.18 -22.25
CA VAL A 46 -5.91 -1.34 -22.69
C VAL A 46 -6.09 -2.33 -21.54
N VAL A 47 -5.01 -2.73 -20.87
CA VAL A 47 -5.08 -3.71 -19.78
C VAL A 47 -5.86 -3.17 -18.59
N SER A 48 -5.77 -1.87 -18.30
CA SER A 48 -6.57 -1.24 -17.25
C SER A 48 -8.07 -1.29 -17.59
N CYS A 49 -8.46 -0.88 -18.80
CA CYS A 49 -9.86 -0.94 -19.25
C CYS A 49 -10.40 -2.38 -19.27
N VAL A 50 -9.64 -3.32 -19.84
CA VAL A 50 -9.99 -4.74 -19.86
C VAL A 50 -10.18 -5.27 -18.45
N SER A 51 -9.34 -4.90 -17.49
CA SER A 51 -9.46 -5.37 -16.11
C SER A 51 -10.76 -4.95 -15.42
N VAL A 52 -11.24 -3.74 -15.68
CA VAL A 52 -12.49 -3.22 -15.12
C VAL A 52 -13.70 -3.88 -15.78
N ILE A 53 -13.71 -3.94 -17.12
CA ILE A 53 -14.78 -4.58 -17.89
C ILE A 53 -14.88 -6.06 -17.50
N TYR A 54 -13.76 -6.77 -17.49
CA TYR A 54 -13.71 -8.16 -17.06
C TYR A 54 -14.17 -8.33 -15.62
N GLY A 55 -13.73 -7.46 -14.69
CA GLY A 55 -14.19 -7.49 -13.30
C GLY A 55 -15.70 -7.30 -13.15
N TYR A 56 -16.32 -6.47 -13.99
CA TYR A 56 -17.77 -6.25 -13.97
C TYR A 56 -18.55 -7.51 -14.35
N PHE A 57 -18.13 -8.19 -15.42
CA PHE A 57 -18.83 -9.37 -15.93
C PHE A 57 -18.46 -10.67 -15.20
N ALA A 58 -17.20 -10.81 -14.77
CA ALA A 58 -16.72 -12.04 -14.13
C ALA A 58 -16.91 -12.05 -12.61
N LEU A 59 -17.03 -10.89 -11.97
CA LEU A 59 -17.23 -10.76 -10.52
C LEU A 59 -18.57 -10.08 -10.24
N ASN A 60 -18.56 -8.75 -10.06
CA ASN A 60 -19.74 -7.94 -9.83
C ASN A 60 -19.42 -6.45 -9.99
N ALA A 61 -20.46 -5.62 -10.07
CA ALA A 61 -20.33 -4.18 -10.25
C ALA A 61 -19.55 -3.49 -9.12
N VAL A 62 -19.70 -3.94 -7.87
CA VAL A 62 -19.00 -3.37 -6.69
C VAL A 62 -17.50 -3.62 -6.78
N SER A 63 -17.10 -4.85 -7.14
CA SER A 63 -15.69 -5.22 -7.36
C SER A 63 -15.08 -4.41 -8.50
N ALA A 64 -15.80 -4.29 -9.62
CA ALA A 64 -15.35 -3.50 -10.76
C ALA A 64 -15.15 -2.02 -10.41
N PHE A 65 -16.05 -1.45 -9.60
CA PHE A 65 -15.91 -0.10 -9.08
C PHE A 65 -14.63 0.06 -8.25
N PHE A 66 -14.34 -0.85 -7.31
CA PHE A 66 -13.12 -0.77 -6.51
C PHE A 66 -11.84 -1.03 -7.33
N ILE A 67 -11.89 -1.89 -8.35
CA ILE A 67 -10.79 -2.06 -9.32
C ILE A 67 -10.52 -0.73 -10.04
N ALA A 68 -11.57 -0.08 -10.56
CA ALA A 68 -11.46 1.21 -11.23
C ALA A 68 -10.93 2.30 -10.29
N LEU A 69 -11.43 2.34 -9.04
CA LEU A 69 -10.96 3.25 -8.00
C LEU A 69 -9.47 3.04 -7.71
N GLY A 70 -9.02 1.80 -7.58
CA GLY A 70 -7.60 1.48 -7.36
C GLY A 70 -6.71 1.97 -8.50
N ILE A 71 -7.12 1.74 -9.75
CA ILE A 71 -6.42 2.23 -10.94
C ILE A 71 -6.36 3.76 -10.93
N PHE A 72 -7.51 4.42 -10.74
CA PHE A 72 -7.61 5.86 -10.73
C PHE A 72 -6.77 6.50 -9.61
N SER A 73 -6.90 6.00 -8.38
CA SER A 73 -6.13 6.49 -7.23
C SER A 73 -4.62 6.29 -7.42
N TYR A 74 -4.18 5.16 -7.98
CA TYR A 74 -2.75 4.93 -8.19
C TYR A 74 -2.17 5.74 -9.34
N VAL A 75 -2.87 5.80 -10.48
CA VAL A 75 -2.37 6.44 -11.69
C VAL A 75 -2.57 7.95 -11.63
N VAL A 76 -3.79 8.41 -11.36
CA VAL A 76 -4.12 9.84 -11.40
C VAL A 76 -3.72 10.53 -10.11
N ILE A 77 -4.23 10.05 -8.97
CA ILE A 77 -4.03 10.73 -7.68
C ILE A 77 -2.58 10.59 -7.21
N TYR A 78 -2.05 9.37 -7.14
CA TYR A 78 -0.68 9.16 -6.69
C TYR A 78 0.34 9.53 -7.76
N THR A 79 0.35 8.84 -8.90
CA THR A 79 1.47 8.95 -9.86
C THR A 79 1.54 10.32 -10.54
N VAL A 80 0.42 10.80 -11.10
CA VAL A 80 0.38 12.07 -11.85
C VAL A 80 0.41 13.27 -10.92
N TRP A 81 -0.45 13.28 -9.90
CA TRP A 81 -0.65 14.47 -9.07
C TRP A 81 0.30 14.52 -7.87
N LEU A 82 0.16 13.62 -6.90
CA LEU A 82 0.78 13.81 -5.59
C LEU A 82 2.26 13.46 -5.54
N LYS A 83 2.70 12.42 -6.25
CA LYS A 83 4.04 11.83 -6.13
C LYS A 83 5.15 12.89 -6.20
N ARG A 84 5.03 13.84 -7.12
CA ARG A 84 6.03 14.88 -7.39
C ARG A 84 5.79 16.19 -6.64
N LEU A 85 4.59 16.39 -6.08
CA LEU A 85 4.14 17.70 -5.58
C LEU A 85 3.91 17.75 -4.08
N ASN A 86 3.66 16.61 -3.41
CA ASN A 86 3.20 16.61 -2.03
C ASN A 86 3.92 15.55 -1.17
N THR A 87 4.25 15.91 0.07
CA THR A 87 4.85 15.01 1.08
C THR A 87 3.90 13.94 1.61
N SER A 88 2.59 14.20 1.52
CA SER A 88 1.50 13.27 1.84
C SER A 88 1.16 12.33 0.68
N ASN A 89 2.01 12.25 -0.35
CA ASN A 89 1.83 11.40 -1.52
C ASN A 89 1.52 9.93 -1.17
N ILE A 90 2.21 9.37 -0.18
CA ILE A 90 2.02 7.99 0.27
C ILE A 90 0.78 7.82 1.15
N VAL A 91 0.43 8.84 1.94
CA VAL A 91 -0.75 8.79 2.79
C VAL A 91 -1.99 8.70 1.91
N ILE A 92 -2.19 9.68 1.03
CA ILE A 92 -3.36 9.71 0.14
C ILE A 92 -3.25 8.60 -0.93
N GLY A 93 -2.05 8.32 -1.43
CA GLY A 93 -1.81 7.25 -2.39
C GLY A 93 -2.13 5.85 -1.86
N GLY A 94 -2.13 5.65 -0.54
CA GLY A 94 -2.50 4.39 0.11
C GLY A 94 -3.93 3.92 -0.16
N ILE A 95 -4.81 4.81 -0.65
CA ILE A 95 -6.17 4.45 -1.07
C ILE A 95 -6.15 3.36 -2.15
N ALA A 96 -5.16 3.36 -3.04
CA ALA A 96 -5.04 2.35 -4.08
C ALA A 96 -4.88 0.92 -3.51
N GLY A 97 -4.14 0.78 -2.40
CA GLY A 97 -4.01 -0.51 -1.71
C GLY A 97 -5.31 -0.95 -1.03
N SER A 98 -6.05 0.00 -0.47
CA SER A 98 -7.36 -0.26 0.16
C SER A 98 -8.40 -0.69 -0.87
N ALA A 99 -8.39 -0.05 -2.05
CA ALA A 99 -9.26 -0.43 -3.16
C ALA A 99 -9.02 -1.87 -3.63
N ALA A 100 -7.78 -2.37 -3.59
CA ALA A 100 -7.50 -3.77 -3.89
C ALA A 100 -8.12 -4.72 -2.85
N ALA A 101 -8.06 -4.38 -1.56
CA ALA A 101 -8.70 -5.15 -0.49
C ALA A 101 -10.23 -5.12 -0.59
N TRP A 102 -10.81 -3.96 -0.86
CA TRP A 102 -12.25 -3.80 -1.08
C TRP A 102 -12.75 -4.56 -2.32
N ALA A 103 -11.97 -4.57 -3.40
CA ALA A 103 -12.27 -5.38 -4.57
C ALA A 103 -12.25 -6.89 -4.23
N GLY A 104 -11.28 -7.34 -3.43
CA GLY A 104 -11.20 -8.73 -2.96
C GLY A 104 -12.39 -9.12 -2.07
N TRP A 105 -12.76 -8.26 -1.12
CA TRP A 105 -13.90 -8.48 -0.24
C TRP A 105 -15.22 -8.56 -1.02
N SER A 106 -15.49 -7.55 -1.84
CA SER A 106 -16.71 -7.50 -2.66
C SER A 106 -16.77 -8.59 -3.72
N ALA A 107 -15.63 -9.11 -4.19
CA ALA A 107 -15.60 -10.28 -5.07
C ALA A 107 -16.08 -11.54 -4.35
N ALA A 108 -15.76 -11.70 -3.07
CA ALA A 108 -16.16 -12.85 -2.26
C ALA A 108 -17.61 -12.73 -1.75
N THR A 109 -18.06 -11.53 -1.37
CA THR A 109 -19.37 -11.32 -0.71
C THR A 109 -20.46 -10.78 -1.64
N GLY A 110 -20.11 -10.30 -2.83
CA GLY A 110 -21.04 -9.65 -3.76
C GLY A 110 -21.46 -8.23 -3.35
N SER A 111 -21.03 -7.73 -2.20
CA SER A 111 -21.42 -6.41 -1.67
C SER A 111 -20.29 -5.76 -0.84
N MET A 112 -20.54 -4.58 -0.29
CA MET A 112 -19.61 -3.92 0.63
C MET A 112 -20.34 -3.58 1.92
N ASP A 113 -20.04 -4.33 2.97
CA ASP A 113 -20.52 -4.11 4.32
C ASP A 113 -19.50 -3.29 5.13
N LEU A 114 -19.88 -2.92 6.35
CA LEU A 114 -19.04 -2.10 7.21
C LEU A 114 -17.72 -2.79 7.57
N LEU A 115 -17.76 -4.08 7.91
CA LEU A 115 -16.55 -4.83 8.26
C LEU A 115 -15.58 -4.90 7.08
N GLY A 116 -16.06 -5.23 5.87
CA GLY A 116 -15.23 -5.24 4.67
C GLY A 116 -14.61 -3.88 4.36
N PHE A 117 -15.38 -2.81 4.56
CA PHE A 117 -14.88 -1.46 4.41
C PHE A 117 -13.73 -1.16 5.40
N LEU A 118 -13.92 -1.49 6.69
CA LEU A 118 -12.91 -1.28 7.74
C LEU A 118 -11.65 -2.13 7.51
N VAL A 119 -11.81 -3.38 7.09
CA VAL A 119 -10.68 -4.27 6.72
C VAL A 119 -9.88 -3.69 5.56
N GLY A 120 -10.53 -3.16 4.52
CA GLY A 120 -9.80 -2.50 3.44
C GLY A 120 -9.16 -1.18 3.87
N PHE A 121 -9.81 -0.41 4.74
CA PHE A 121 -9.25 0.84 5.29
C PHE A 121 -8.06 0.59 6.22
N LEU A 122 -7.96 -0.58 6.85
CA LEU A 122 -6.75 -0.99 7.58
C LEU A 122 -5.50 -0.91 6.69
N VAL A 123 -5.62 -1.24 5.41
CA VAL A 123 -4.53 -1.13 4.42
C VAL A 123 -4.09 0.33 4.27
N PHE A 124 -5.04 1.26 4.19
CA PHE A 124 -4.77 2.70 4.16
C PHE A 124 -3.98 3.13 5.40
N VAL A 125 -4.45 2.77 6.59
CA VAL A 125 -3.81 3.15 7.86
C VAL A 125 -2.41 2.53 8.00
N TRP A 126 -2.19 1.33 7.46
CA TRP A 126 -0.88 0.67 7.49
C TRP A 126 0.14 1.27 6.53
N THR A 127 -0.31 1.71 5.34
CA THR A 127 0.57 2.13 4.23
C THR A 127 1.63 3.16 4.62
N PRO A 128 1.33 4.25 5.35
CA PRO A 128 2.33 5.26 5.71
C PRO A 128 3.48 4.69 6.54
N SER A 129 3.18 3.96 7.61
CA SER A 129 4.21 3.41 8.50
C SER A 129 5.16 2.45 7.78
N HIS A 130 4.63 1.61 6.90
CA HIS A 130 5.41 0.65 6.13
C HIS A 130 6.24 1.34 5.03
N PHE A 131 5.59 2.15 4.19
CA PHE A 131 6.27 2.75 3.04
C PHE A 131 7.28 3.83 3.45
N TRP A 132 7.05 4.58 4.53
CA TRP A 132 8.05 5.54 5.01
C TRP A 132 9.33 4.85 5.50
N CYS A 133 9.27 3.61 6.00
CA CYS A 133 10.48 2.84 6.29
C CYS A 133 11.30 2.58 5.00
N LEU A 134 10.64 2.23 3.89
CA LEU A 134 11.30 2.12 2.60
C LEU A 134 11.86 3.47 2.14
N ALA A 135 11.06 4.54 2.25
CA ALA A 135 11.48 5.88 1.83
C ALA A 135 12.69 6.40 2.63
N MET A 136 12.83 5.99 3.89
CA MET A 136 14.01 6.25 4.71
C MET A 136 15.26 5.52 4.19
N LYS A 137 15.10 4.28 3.69
CA LYS A 137 16.21 3.50 3.09
C LYS A 137 16.71 4.13 1.79
N ILE A 138 15.79 4.48 0.88
CA ILE A 138 16.10 5.02 -0.46
C ILE A 138 15.95 6.55 -0.54
N LYS A 139 16.18 7.24 0.59
CA LYS A 139 16.03 8.70 0.71
C LYS A 139 16.87 9.46 -0.33
N ASP A 140 18.12 9.05 -0.53
CA ASP A 140 19.05 9.79 -1.38
C ASP A 140 18.68 9.68 -2.86
N GLU A 141 18.21 8.52 -3.32
CA GLU A 141 17.66 8.34 -4.68
C GLU A 141 16.42 9.24 -4.89
N TYR A 142 15.54 9.34 -3.88
CA TYR A 142 14.39 10.25 -3.95
C TYR A 142 14.81 11.72 -4.02
N ALA A 143 15.83 12.11 -3.26
CA ALA A 143 16.37 13.47 -3.31
C ALA A 143 16.98 13.79 -4.68
N GLN A 144 17.76 12.86 -5.26
CA GLN A 144 18.33 13.01 -6.60
C GLN A 144 17.25 13.14 -7.69
N ALA A 145 16.16 12.37 -7.56
CA ALA A 145 15.00 12.46 -8.45
C ALA A 145 14.06 13.65 -8.15
N LYS A 146 14.40 14.52 -7.17
CA LYS A 146 13.59 15.66 -6.71
C LYS A 146 12.17 15.28 -6.26
N ILE A 147 12.00 14.09 -5.69
CA ILE A 147 10.72 13.61 -5.17
C ILE A 147 10.59 14.02 -3.70
N PRO A 148 9.56 14.79 -3.30
CA PRO A 148 9.41 15.31 -1.95
C PRO A 148 8.88 14.24 -0.99
N MET A 149 9.55 13.09 -0.90
CA MET A 149 9.21 12.06 0.08
C MET A 149 9.42 12.60 1.51
N LEU A 150 8.57 12.20 2.45
CA LEU A 150 8.63 12.68 3.84
C LEU A 150 10.06 12.71 4.44
N PRO A 151 10.87 11.63 4.40
CA PRO A 151 12.24 11.67 4.94
C PRO A 151 13.21 12.58 4.20
N VAL A 152 12.94 12.92 2.93
CA VAL A 152 13.72 13.92 2.18
C VAL A 152 13.45 15.32 2.75
N VAL A 153 12.19 15.62 3.08
CA VAL A 153 11.77 16.96 3.52
C VAL A 153 12.04 17.21 5.00
N ILE A 154 11.74 16.25 5.89
CA ILE A 154 11.82 16.46 7.35
C ILE A 154 12.95 15.69 8.03
N GLY A 155 13.69 14.88 7.28
CA GLY A 155 14.81 14.09 7.78
C GLY A 155 14.41 12.82 8.55
N MET A 156 15.39 11.93 8.72
CA MET A 156 15.21 10.58 9.25
C MET A 156 14.61 10.54 10.65
N GLN A 157 15.11 11.39 11.56
CA GLN A 157 14.68 11.42 12.95
C GLN A 157 13.21 11.82 13.08
N ARG A 158 12.75 12.87 12.38
CA ARG A 158 11.34 13.28 12.45
C ARG A 158 10.45 12.25 11.76
N THR A 159 10.83 11.73 10.60
CA THR A 159 10.08 10.66 9.92
C THR A 159 9.88 9.43 10.79
N SER A 160 10.90 9.01 11.56
CA SER A 160 10.76 7.88 12.49
C SER A 160 9.65 8.10 13.53
N LYS A 161 9.46 9.35 14.00
CA LYS A 161 8.38 9.69 14.94
C LYS A 161 7.01 9.66 14.28
N TYR A 162 6.89 10.10 13.03
CA TYR A 162 5.65 9.96 12.25
C TYR A 162 5.30 8.50 11.98
N ILE A 163 6.28 7.65 11.69
CA ILE A 163 6.10 6.20 11.55
C ILE A 163 5.55 5.60 12.86
N LEU A 164 6.18 5.94 13.99
CA LEU A 164 5.70 5.48 15.30
C LEU A 164 4.28 5.99 15.61
N GLY A 165 4.01 7.27 15.38
CA GLY A 165 2.69 7.86 15.58
C GLY A 165 1.61 7.18 14.74
N ASN A 166 1.87 6.91 13.46
CA ASN A 166 0.95 6.17 12.60
C ASN A 166 0.72 4.74 13.10
N THR A 167 1.74 4.11 13.69
CA THR A 167 1.63 2.75 14.23
C THR A 167 0.80 2.70 15.51
N LEU A 168 0.90 3.75 16.33
CA LEU A 168 0.06 3.94 17.51
C LEU A 168 -1.42 4.17 17.15
N ILE A 169 -1.72 4.63 15.93
CA ILE A 169 -3.09 4.69 15.41
C ILE A 169 -3.52 3.34 14.83
N LEU A 170 -2.62 2.70 14.09
CA LEU A 170 -2.88 1.42 13.41
C LEU A 170 -3.20 0.29 14.38
N LEU A 171 -2.47 0.17 15.49
CA LEU A 171 -2.67 -0.94 16.42
C LEU A 171 -4.08 -0.92 17.04
N PRO A 172 -4.55 0.18 17.67
CA PRO A 172 -5.94 0.29 18.12
C PRO A 172 -6.95 0.07 16.99
N TYR A 173 -6.70 0.63 15.81
CA TYR A 173 -7.59 0.45 14.67
C TYR A 173 -7.71 -1.04 14.25
N SER A 174 -6.59 -1.77 14.23
CA SER A 174 -6.59 -3.20 13.92
C SER A 174 -7.34 -4.03 14.96
N LEU A 175 -7.21 -3.69 16.24
CA LEU A 175 -7.89 -4.39 17.34
C LEU A 175 -9.39 -4.05 17.38
N MET A 176 -9.76 -2.83 16.99
CA MET A 176 -11.14 -2.39 16.91
C MET A 176 -11.99 -3.28 15.98
N LEU A 177 -11.40 -3.91 14.96
CA LEU A 177 -12.15 -4.81 14.06
C LEU A 177 -12.81 -5.99 14.80
N SER A 178 -12.30 -6.36 15.98
CA SER A 178 -12.91 -7.38 16.85
C SER A 178 -14.28 -6.96 17.37
N ALA A 179 -14.50 -5.65 17.59
CA ALA A 179 -15.82 -5.12 17.95
C ALA A 179 -16.82 -5.14 16.78
N PHE A 180 -16.35 -5.39 15.55
CA PHE A 180 -17.17 -5.45 14.33
C PHE A 180 -17.34 -6.87 13.80
N GLY A 181 -17.10 -7.89 14.64
CA GLY A 181 -17.38 -9.29 14.33
C GLY A 181 -16.16 -10.18 14.13
N MET A 182 -14.93 -9.69 14.34
CA MET A 182 -13.76 -10.57 14.36
C MET A 182 -13.59 -11.25 15.73
N GLY A 183 -13.27 -12.54 15.71
CA GLY A 183 -13.13 -13.38 16.88
C GLY A 183 -11.76 -13.33 17.57
N ILE A 184 -11.58 -14.24 18.52
CA ILE A 184 -10.36 -14.38 19.33
C ILE A 184 -9.13 -14.65 18.45
N VAL A 185 -9.27 -15.48 17.42
CA VAL A 185 -8.16 -15.89 16.55
C VAL A 185 -7.57 -14.67 15.84
N TYR A 186 -8.43 -13.85 15.22
CA TYR A 186 -8.02 -12.58 14.63
C TYR A 186 -7.37 -11.65 15.67
N THR A 187 -8.04 -11.47 16.82
CA THR A 187 -7.64 -10.49 17.85
C THR A 187 -6.22 -10.77 18.36
N VAL A 188 -5.91 -12.03 18.68
CA VAL A 188 -4.59 -12.43 19.18
C VAL A 188 -3.51 -12.22 18.11
N ILE A 189 -3.78 -12.62 16.87
CA ILE A 189 -2.81 -12.46 15.77
C ILE A 189 -2.56 -10.97 15.48
N ALA A 190 -3.61 -10.15 15.47
CA ALA A 190 -3.52 -8.70 15.28
C ALA A 190 -2.72 -8.03 16.42
N ALA A 191 -2.98 -8.39 17.68
CA ALA A 191 -2.25 -7.88 18.84
C ALA A 191 -0.75 -8.23 18.78
N VAL A 192 -0.41 -9.48 18.49
CA VAL A 192 0.99 -9.94 18.44
C VAL A 192 1.74 -9.29 17.28
N SER A 193 1.18 -9.34 16.07
CA SER A 193 1.82 -8.79 14.88
C SER A 193 1.92 -7.26 14.93
N GLY A 194 0.89 -6.58 15.43
CA GLY A 194 0.88 -5.14 15.63
C GLY A 194 1.83 -4.69 16.75
N GLY A 195 1.92 -5.46 17.84
CA GLY A 195 2.88 -5.25 18.92
C GLY A 195 4.34 -5.39 18.45
N LEU A 196 4.62 -6.40 17.62
CA LEU A 196 5.93 -6.57 16.99
C LEU A 196 6.29 -5.35 16.13
N MET A 197 5.37 -4.90 15.28
CA MET A 197 5.56 -3.71 14.45
C MET A 197 5.78 -2.45 15.29
N LEU A 198 5.00 -2.25 16.35
CA LEU A 198 5.17 -1.15 17.29
C LEU A 198 6.56 -1.16 17.93
N SER A 199 7.05 -2.34 18.35
CA SER A 199 8.38 -2.48 18.95
C SER A 199 9.51 -2.07 17.98
N TYR A 200 9.38 -2.43 16.70
CA TYR A 200 10.37 -2.08 15.68
C TYR A 200 10.32 -0.60 15.32
N HIS A 201 9.11 -0.03 15.20
CA HIS A 201 8.96 1.41 14.95
C HIS A 201 9.42 2.25 16.13
N TYR A 202 9.24 1.78 17.37
CA TYR A 202 9.82 2.42 18.55
C TYR A 202 11.35 2.39 18.50
N LYS A 203 11.96 1.23 18.24
CA LYS A 203 13.42 1.10 18.09
C LYS A 203 13.97 1.98 16.96
N LEU A 204 13.23 2.13 15.86
CA LEU A 204 13.59 3.03 14.75
C LEU A 204 13.69 4.49 15.21
N THR A 205 12.87 4.93 16.18
CA THR A 205 13.00 6.29 16.74
C THR A 205 14.29 6.52 17.52
N LYS A 206 14.87 5.44 18.08
CA LYS A 206 16.13 5.47 18.83
C LYS A 206 17.35 5.31 17.93
N ASN A 207 17.19 4.64 16.79
CA ASN A 207 18.25 4.42 15.80
C ASN A 207 17.71 4.68 14.37
N PRO A 208 17.51 5.95 13.96
CA PRO A 208 16.89 6.32 12.69
C PRO A 208 17.89 6.26 11.51
N THR A 209 18.56 5.12 11.35
CA THR A 209 19.53 4.88 10.28
C THR A 209 18.88 4.20 9.07
N SER A 210 19.50 4.32 7.90
CA SER A 210 19.04 3.66 6.66
C SER A 210 18.99 2.14 6.81
N GLU A 211 19.96 1.55 7.50
CA GLU A 211 20.03 0.11 7.77
C GLU A 211 18.90 -0.37 8.69
N PHE A 212 18.65 0.36 9.78
CA PHE A 212 17.56 -0.01 10.68
C PHE A 212 16.19 0.22 10.04
N ALA A 213 16.01 1.27 9.24
CA ALA A 213 14.79 1.49 8.46
C ALA A 213 14.52 0.32 7.48
N TRP A 214 15.56 -0.22 6.85
CA TRP A 214 15.45 -1.40 5.99
C TRP A 214 15.07 -2.66 6.78
N LYS A 215 15.66 -2.84 7.98
CA LYS A 215 15.29 -3.93 8.88
C LYS A 215 13.82 -3.82 9.32
N ALA A 216 13.40 -2.63 9.75
CA ALA A 216 12.02 -2.36 10.14
C ALA A 216 11.05 -2.65 8.98
N TYR A 217 11.35 -2.15 7.77
CA TYR A 217 10.58 -2.42 6.56
C TYR A 217 10.39 -3.93 6.32
N LYS A 218 11.48 -4.72 6.37
CA LYS A 218 11.41 -6.17 6.14
C LYS A 218 10.61 -6.92 7.20
N VAL A 219 10.77 -6.54 8.47
CA VAL A 219 10.07 -7.21 9.57
C VAL A 219 8.57 -6.88 9.56
N THR A 220 8.21 -5.67 9.12
CA THR A 220 6.81 -5.22 9.11
C THR A 220 6.10 -5.47 7.79
N ALA A 221 6.83 -5.83 6.71
CA ALA A 221 6.24 -6.17 5.41
C ALA A 221 5.21 -7.31 5.47
N PRO A 222 5.43 -8.42 6.22
CA PRO A 222 4.46 -9.50 6.29
C PRO A 222 3.20 -9.16 7.09
N TYR A 223 3.18 -8.03 7.82
CA TYR A 223 2.05 -7.68 8.70
C TYR A 223 0.71 -7.78 7.99
N LEU A 224 0.58 -7.20 6.80
CA LEU A 224 -0.70 -7.19 6.11
C LEU A 224 -1.11 -8.59 5.62
N THR A 225 -0.14 -9.41 5.18
CA THR A 225 -0.38 -10.82 4.86
C THR A 225 -0.84 -11.59 6.09
N ILE A 226 -0.18 -11.39 7.24
CA ILE A 226 -0.54 -12.02 8.51
C ILE A 226 -1.98 -11.64 8.89
N ILE A 227 -2.35 -10.36 8.78
CA ILE A 227 -3.70 -9.89 9.09
C ILE A 227 -4.74 -10.50 8.16
N PHE A 228 -4.53 -10.52 6.84
CA PHE A 228 -5.51 -11.12 5.93
C PHE A 228 -5.63 -12.63 6.12
N VAL A 229 -4.54 -13.33 6.43
CA VAL A 229 -4.58 -14.73 6.84
C VAL A 229 -5.36 -14.88 8.15
N ALA A 230 -5.18 -13.98 9.12
CA ALA A 230 -5.93 -14.00 10.36
C ALA A 230 -7.44 -13.81 10.13
N VAL A 231 -7.84 -12.89 9.25
CA VAL A 231 -9.25 -12.71 8.86
C VAL A 231 -9.80 -13.99 8.23
N ALA A 232 -9.05 -14.62 7.32
CA ALA A 232 -9.46 -15.87 6.68
C ALA A 232 -9.55 -17.04 7.67
N LEU A 233 -8.59 -17.15 8.60
CA LEU A 233 -8.60 -18.17 9.65
C LEU A 233 -9.73 -17.96 10.65
N ASP A 234 -10.02 -16.72 11.03
CA ASP A 234 -11.13 -16.41 11.94
C ASP A 234 -12.48 -16.70 11.27
N ALA A 235 -12.62 -16.43 9.97
CA ALA A 235 -13.79 -16.84 9.20
C ALA A 235 -13.97 -18.37 9.14
N ALA A 236 -12.87 -19.14 9.16
CA ALA A 236 -12.92 -20.60 9.16
C ALA A 236 -13.08 -21.23 10.56
N PHE A 237 -12.49 -20.61 11.59
CA PHE A 237 -12.43 -21.07 12.97
C PHE A 237 -12.92 -19.97 13.91
N HIS A 238 -14.18 -19.58 13.74
CA HIS A 238 -14.72 -18.43 14.43
C HIS A 238 -14.99 -18.75 15.91
N PHE A 239 -14.26 -18.06 16.80
CA PHE A 239 -14.49 -18.07 18.25
C PHE A 239 -14.86 -16.66 18.69
N PRO A 240 -16.13 -16.41 19.12
CA PRO A 240 -16.59 -15.07 19.44
C PRO A 240 -15.81 -14.50 20.62
N LEU A 241 -15.45 -13.22 20.52
CA LEU A 241 -14.79 -12.46 21.60
C LEU A 241 -15.81 -11.91 22.61
N PHE A 242 -17.03 -11.68 22.16
CA PHE A 242 -18.18 -11.16 22.91
C PHE A 242 -19.45 -11.92 22.52
#